data_AF-E9CQA6-F1
#
_entry.id   AF-E9CQA6-F1
#
_cell.length_a   1.000
_cell.length_b   1.000
_cell.length_c   1.000
_cell.angle_alpha   90.00
_cell.angle_beta   90.00
_cell.angle_gamma   90.00
#
_symmetry.space_group_name_H-M   'P 1'
#
loop_
_entity.id
_entity.type
_entity.pdbx_description
1 polymer ?
#
loop_
_entity_poly.entity_id
_entity_poly.type
_entity_poly.pdbx_seq_one_letter_code
_entity_poly.pdbx_strand_id
1 'polypeptide(L)'
;VGLMLLIIAPLISYYLYKPGVTHSSEIASWVNNALDEMGKLTLKEYTLICLVLLSLSLWVFGSKMLNATAVCLLAVSLMLALQVVSWKDITKYSSA
;
A
#
# COMPACT_ATOMS: atom_id res chain seq x y z
N VAL A 1 11.20 -26.81 -2.07
CA VAL A 1 12.21 -25.96 -1.38
C VAL A 1 11.68 -24.57 -1.01
N GLY A 2 10.90 -23.89 -1.88
CA GLY A 2 10.37 -22.54 -1.58
C GLY A 2 9.51 -22.45 -0.31
N LEU A 3 8.60 -23.41 -0.07
CA LEU A 3 7.76 -23.43 1.14
C LEU A 3 8.57 -23.61 2.44
N MET A 4 9.64 -24.40 2.36
CA MET A 4 10.54 -24.63 3.49
C MET A 4 11.30 -23.34 3.83
N LEU A 5 11.77 -22.62 2.81
CA LEU A 5 12.42 -21.32 2.98
C LEU A 5 11.44 -20.25 3.52
N LEU A 6 10.17 -20.29 3.09
CA LEU A 6 9.11 -19.37 3.53
C LEU A 6 8.75 -19.55 5.01
N ILE A 7 8.90 -20.76 5.57
CA ILE A 7 8.69 -21.02 7.00
C ILE A 7 9.97 -20.72 7.80
N ILE A 8 11.14 -21.08 7.27
CA ILE A 8 12.43 -20.91 7.96
C ILE A 8 12.82 -19.43 8.07
N ALA A 9 12.59 -18.63 7.02
CA ALA A 9 12.93 -17.20 7.02
C ALA A 9 12.25 -16.39 8.14
N PRO A 10 10.92 -16.46 8.36
CA PRO A 10 10.28 -15.77 9.47
C PRO A 10 10.66 -16.37 10.82
N LEU A 11 10.90 -17.69 10.92
CA LEU A 11 11.34 -18.31 12.18
C LEU A 11 12.72 -17.80 12.64
N ILE A 12 13.68 -17.74 11.71
CA ILE A 12 15.03 -17.23 11.99
C ILE A 12 14.96 -15.73 12.30
N SER A 13 14.20 -14.96 11.52
CA SER A 13 14.02 -13.52 11.75
C SER A 13 13.40 -13.24 13.11
N TYR A 14 12.38 -14.00 13.51
CA TYR A 14 11.74 -13.88 14.82
C TYR A 14 12.68 -14.21 15.98
N TYR A 15 13.54 -15.22 15.81
CA TYR A 15 14.50 -15.62 16.84
C TYR A 15 15.67 -14.63 16.97
N LEU A 16 16.17 -14.10 15.85
CA LEU A 16 17.30 -13.15 15.81
C LEU A 16 16.88 -11.73 16.24
N TYR A 17 15.69 -11.29 15.82
CA TYR A 17 15.08 -10.01 16.17
C TYR A 17 13.88 -10.24 17.08
N LYS A 18 14.12 -10.79 18.27
CA LYS A 18 13.06 -10.99 19.28
C LYS A 18 12.34 -9.65 19.49
N PRO A 19 11.10 -9.49 19.00
CA PRO A 19 10.45 -8.18 19.01
C PRO A 19 10.14 -7.84 20.46
N GLY A 20 10.70 -6.73 20.95
CA GLY A 20 10.54 -6.29 22.34
C GLY A 20 9.11 -5.88 22.70
N VAL A 21 8.24 -5.67 21.71
CA VAL A 21 6.86 -5.21 21.87
C VAL A 21 5.93 -6.24 21.23
N THR A 22 5.60 -7.29 21.96
CA THR A 22 4.74 -8.38 21.44
C THR A 22 3.27 -8.13 21.67
N HIS A 23 2.87 -7.42 22.72
CA HIS A 23 1.48 -7.03 22.98
C HIS A 23 1.51 -5.70 23.72
N SER A 24 1.02 -4.64 23.10
CA SER A 24 0.72 -3.40 23.80
C SER A 24 -0.76 -3.11 23.60
N SER A 25 -1.54 -3.36 24.65
CA SER A 25 -2.98 -3.04 24.69
C SER A 25 -3.22 -1.54 24.47
N GLU A 26 -2.24 -0.71 24.82
CA GLU A 26 -2.23 0.72 24.50
C GLU A 26 -2.27 0.99 23.00
N ILE A 27 -1.61 0.18 22.17
CA ILE A 27 -1.65 0.36 20.70
C ILE A 27 -3.07 0.12 20.18
N ALA A 28 -3.79 -0.86 20.71
CA ALA A 28 -5.18 -1.09 20.30
C ALA A 28 -6.09 0.08 20.68
N SER A 29 -5.92 0.64 21.88
CA SER A 29 -6.66 1.84 22.32
C SER A 29 -6.29 3.08 21.48
N TRP A 30 -5.00 3.27 21.22
CA TRP A 30 -4.47 4.34 20.39
C TRP A 30 -4.94 4.22 18.93
N VAL A 31 -5.01 3.02 18.35
CA VAL A 31 -5.54 2.80 17.00
C VAL A 31 -7.00 3.21 16.93
N ASN A 32 -7.83 2.88 17.92
CA ASN A 32 -9.23 3.33 17.92
C ASN A 32 -9.34 4.86 17.98
N ASN A 33 -8.51 5.52 18.79
CA ASN A 33 -8.48 6.98 18.87
C ASN A 33 -7.97 7.61 17.56
N ALA A 34 -6.89 7.06 16.99
CA ALA A 34 -6.35 7.52 15.71
C ALA A 34 -7.35 7.32 14.54
N LEU A 35 -8.11 6.22 14.54
CA LEU A 35 -9.18 5.99 13.56
C LEU A 35 -10.33 6.99 13.73
N ASP A 36 -10.65 7.37 14.97
CA ASP A 36 -11.66 8.39 15.26
C ASP A 36 -11.20 9.79 14.80
N GLU A 37 -9.94 10.15 15.06
CA GLU A 37 -9.32 11.40 14.57
C GLU A 37 -9.25 11.47 13.04
N MET A 38 -8.94 10.36 12.36
CA MET A 38 -8.91 10.31 10.89
C MET A 38 -10.31 10.50 10.28
N GLY A 39 -11.36 10.12 11.01
CA GLY A 39 -12.74 10.35 10.62
C GLY A 39 -13.15 9.60 9.34
N LYS A 40 -14.18 10.12 8.65
CA LYS A 40 -14.75 9.48 7.46
C LYS A 40 -13.84 9.69 6.26
N LEU A 41 -13.65 8.62 5.48
CA LEU A 41 -12.94 8.68 4.20
C LEU A 41 -13.54 9.77 3.31
N THR A 42 -12.66 10.63 2.83
CA THR A 42 -12.97 11.72 1.91
C THR A 42 -13.17 11.17 0.50
N LEU A 43 -13.90 11.91 -0.35
CA LEU A 43 -14.12 11.53 -1.76
C LEU A 43 -12.81 11.33 -2.53
N LYS A 44 -11.74 12.04 -2.14
CA LYS A 44 -10.40 11.90 -2.72
C LYS A 44 -9.78 10.54 -2.39
N GLU A 45 -9.88 10.10 -1.15
CA GLU A 45 -9.40 8.77 -0.74
C GLU A 45 -10.17 7.66 -1.43
N TYR A 46 -11.49 7.80 -1.59
CA TYR A 46 -12.29 6.84 -2.33
C TYR A 46 -11.85 6.72 -3.81
N THR A 47 -11.54 7.87 -4.43
CA THR A 47 -11.06 7.89 -5.81
C THR A 47 -9.68 7.27 -5.95
N LEU A 48 -8.80 7.46 -4.95
CA LEU A 48 -7.49 6.82 -4.89
C LEU A 48 -7.61 5.30 -4.77
N ILE A 49 -8.48 4.80 -3.87
CA ILE A 49 -8.75 3.36 -3.72
C ILE A 49 -9.27 2.77 -5.03
N CYS A 50 -10.20 3.46 -5.70
CA CYS A 50 -10.73 3.03 -6.99
C CYS A 50 -9.62 2.90 -8.05
N LEU A 51 -8.71 3.88 -8.13
CA LEU A 51 -7.58 3.85 -9.08
C LEU A 51 -6.60 2.72 -8.80
N VAL A 52 -6.28 2.44 -7.53
CA VAL A 52 -5.41 1.32 -7.15
C VAL A 52 -6.04 -0.02 -7.53
N LEU A 53 -7.33 -0.20 -7.23
CA LEU A 53 -8.06 -1.41 -7.59
C LEU A 53 -8.15 -1.59 -9.10
N LEU A 54 -8.38 -0.51 -9.85
CA LEU A 54 -8.42 -0.53 -11.32
C LEU A 54 -7.04 -0.90 -11.88
N SER A 55 -5.95 -0.34 -11.34
CA SER A 55 -4.58 -0.67 -11.72
C SER A 55 -4.25 -2.15 -11.47
N LEU A 56 -4.57 -2.67 -10.28
CA LEU A 56 -4.35 -4.08 -9.95
C LEU A 56 -5.20 -5.00 -10.83
N SER A 57 -6.46 -4.64 -11.09
CA SER A 57 -7.32 -5.40 -11.99
C SER A 57 -6.73 -5.41 -13.39
N LEU A 58 -6.36 -4.25 -13.92
CA LEU A 58 -5.74 -4.14 -15.24
C LEU A 58 -4.41 -4.90 -15.30
N TRP A 59 -3.67 -5.00 -14.20
CA TRP A 59 -2.45 -5.79 -14.14
C TRP A 59 -2.74 -7.30 -14.19
N VAL A 60 -3.64 -7.79 -13.34
CA VAL A 60 -3.98 -9.22 -13.30
C VAL A 60 -4.62 -9.67 -14.62
N PHE A 61 -5.56 -8.90 -15.18
CA PHE A 61 -6.21 -9.19 -16.47
C PHE A 61 -5.29 -8.92 -17.67
N GLY A 62 -4.47 -7.88 -17.60
CA GLY A 62 -3.52 -7.49 -18.64
C GLY A 62 -2.24 -8.31 -18.65
N SER A 63 -2.02 -9.19 -17.67
CA SER A 63 -0.80 -10.01 -17.55
C SER A 63 -0.47 -10.88 -18.76
N LYS A 64 -1.46 -11.15 -19.63
CA LYS A 64 -1.26 -11.88 -20.89
C LYS A 64 -0.88 -10.99 -22.10
N MET A 65 -1.10 -9.67 -22.05
CA MET A 65 -0.88 -8.74 -23.16
C MET A 65 0.01 -7.53 -22.83
N LEU A 66 0.14 -7.13 -21.56
CA LEU A 66 0.83 -5.93 -21.10
C LEU A 66 1.81 -6.28 -19.97
N ASN A 67 3.06 -5.84 -20.09
CA ASN A 67 4.05 -5.97 -19.02
C ASN A 67 3.64 -5.15 -17.78
N ALA A 68 4.05 -5.60 -16.59
CA ALA A 68 3.79 -4.93 -15.31
C ALA A 68 4.12 -3.42 -15.36
N THR A 69 5.23 -3.08 -16.02
CA THR A 69 5.69 -1.69 -16.21
C THR A 69 4.70 -0.86 -17.01
N ALA A 70 4.12 -1.41 -18.07
CA ALA A 70 3.17 -0.69 -18.92
C ALA A 70 1.87 -0.39 -18.17
N VAL A 71 1.39 -1.36 -17.37
CA VAL A 71 0.21 -1.15 -16.52
C VAL A 71 0.48 -0.10 -15.44
N CYS A 72 1.66 -0.12 -14.84
CA CYS A 72 2.08 0.89 -13.86
C CYS A 72 2.11 2.30 -14.48
N LEU A 73 2.72 2.46 -15.66
CA LEU A 73 2.77 3.74 -16.38
C LEU A 73 1.38 4.25 -16.76
N LEU A 74 0.49 3.36 -17.22
CA LEU A 74 -0.90 3.71 -17.55
C LEU A 74 -1.67 4.15 -16.30
N ALA A 75 -1.54 3.40 -15.20
CA ALA A 75 -2.17 3.75 -13.92
C ALA A 75 -1.71 5.11 -13.40
N VAL A 76 -0.41 5.40 -13.44
CA VAL A 76 0.15 6.71 -13.05
C VAL A 76 -0.36 7.83 -13.96
N SER A 77 -0.41 7.58 -15.28
CA SER A 77 -0.96 8.55 -16.24
C SER A 77 -2.43 8.87 -15.95
N LEU A 78 -3.24 7.85 -15.63
CA LEU A 78 -4.64 8.02 -15.25
C LEU A 78 -4.79 8.76 -13.91
N MET A 79 -3.96 8.44 -12.92
CA MET A 79 -3.94 9.14 -11.62
C MET A 79 -3.68 10.64 -11.77
N LEU A 80 -2.76 11.01 -12.68
CA LEU A 80 -2.46 12.40 -13.01
C LEU A 80 -3.59 13.06 -13.80
N ALA A 81 -4.17 12.36 -14.79
CA ALA A 81 -5.25 12.87 -15.63
C ALA A 81 -6.55 13.14 -14.84
N LEU A 82 -6.89 12.28 -13.87
CA LEU A 82 -8.05 12.47 -13.00
C LEU A 82 -7.79 13.45 -11.84
N GLN A 83 -6.62 14.07 -11.74
CA GLN A 83 -6.27 15.04 -10.68
C GLN A 83 -6.48 14.51 -9.24
N VAL A 84 -6.46 13.19 -9.06
CA VAL A 84 -6.69 12.53 -7.76
C VAL A 84 -5.46 12.68 -6.86
N VAL A 85 -4.28 12.64 -7.47
CA VAL A 85 -3.02 13.00 -6.82
C VAL A 85 -2.67 14.41 -7.28
N SER A 86 -2.68 15.35 -6.33
CA SER A 86 -2.25 16.72 -6.62
C SER A 86 -0.75 16.67 -6.94
N TRP A 87 -0.29 17.37 -7.98
CA TRP A 87 1.15 17.44 -8.31
C TRP A 87 2.01 17.83 -7.09
N LYS A 88 1.44 18.60 -6.15
CA LYS A 88 2.07 18.95 -4.86
C LYS A 88 2.44 17.73 -4.00
N ASP A 89 1.65 16.66 -4.01
CA ASP A 89 1.91 15.46 -3.20
C ASP A 89 3.06 14.64 -3.77
N ILE A 90 3.17 14.54 -5.11
CA ILE A 90 4.27 13.85 -5.79
C ILE A 90 5.59 14.59 -5.54
N THR A 91 5.59 15.92 -5.60
CA THR A 91 6.80 16.72 -5.35
C THR A 91 7.22 16.73 -3.88
N LYS A 92 6.30 16.42 -2.95
CA LYS A 92 6.61 16.41 -1.50
C LYS A 92 7.55 15.27 -1.10
N TYR A 93 7.52 14.15 -1.83
CA TYR A 93 8.41 13.00 -1.61
C TYR A 93 9.77 13.11 -2.34
N SER A 94 9.95 14.12 -3.19
CA SER A 94 11.21 14.37 -3.94
C SER A 94 12.09 15.44 -3.28
N SER A 95 11.84 15.78 -2.01
CA SER A 95 12.71 16.65 -1.21
C SER A 95 13.25 15.86 -0.02
N ALA A 96 14.21 14.98 -0.31
CA ALA A 96 15.18 14.46 0.64
C ALA A 96 16.56 14.62 0.00
#